data_AF-A0A1Q6IZ52-F1
#
_entry.id   AF-A0A1Q6IZ52-F1
#
_cell.length_a   1.000
_cell.length_b   1.000
_cell.length_c   1.000
_cell.angle_alpha   90.00
_cell.angle_beta   90.00
_cell.angle_gamma   90.00
#
_symmetry.space_group_name_H-M   'P 1'
#
loop_
_entity.id
_entity.type
_entity.pdbx_description
1 polymer ?
#
loop_
_entity_poly.entity_id
_entity_poly.type
_entity_poly.pdbx_seq_one_letter_code
_entity_poly.pdbx_strand_id
1 'polypeptide(L)'
;MKARIKSTGVLVDVIPKVNINAQHSGDNLYVCDNMVFRECELDFLNVGNLVIDWEQRRYELAKDIIKAVVADDCGGNSDAIAKYAVNCADALIKRLKEVNNE
;
A
#
# COMPACT_ATOMS: atom_id res chain seq x y z
N MET A 1 0.61 -12.06 -11.81
CA MET A 1 -0.16 -11.47 -10.69
C MET A 1 0.75 -11.42 -9.48
N LYS A 2 0.68 -10.40 -8.62
CA LYS A 2 1.59 -10.31 -7.46
C LYS A 2 0.93 -10.89 -6.21
N ALA A 3 1.68 -11.72 -5.51
CA ALA A 3 1.25 -12.31 -4.25
C ALA A 3 2.39 -12.22 -3.23
N ARG A 4 2.02 -12.14 -1.96
CA ARG A 4 2.93 -12.29 -0.83
C ARG A 4 2.88 -13.73 -0.34
N ILE A 5 4.03 -14.36 -0.17
CA ILE A 5 4.11 -15.69 0.44
C ILE A 5 3.89 -15.53 1.95
N LYS A 6 2.90 -16.21 2.53
CA LYS A 6 2.56 -16.04 3.96
C LYS A 6 3.67 -16.47 4.91
N SER A 7 4.43 -17.51 4.57
CA SER A 7 5.49 -18.05 5.42
C SER A 7 6.73 -17.17 5.48
N THR A 8 7.03 -16.41 4.41
CA THR A 8 8.27 -15.62 4.30
C THR A 8 8.03 -14.11 4.22
N GLY A 9 6.81 -13.68 3.90
CA GLY A 9 6.48 -12.27 3.64
C GLY A 9 7.02 -11.72 2.32
N VAL A 10 7.68 -12.54 1.49
CA VAL A 10 8.30 -12.12 0.23
C VAL A 10 7.23 -11.88 -0.83
N LEU A 11 7.39 -10.80 -1.60
CA LEU A 11 6.55 -10.48 -2.75
C LEU A 11 7.08 -11.17 -4.00
N VAL A 12 6.21 -11.93 -4.67
CA VAL A 12 6.54 -12.70 -5.85
C VAL A 12 5.49 -12.51 -6.94
N ASP A 13 5.93 -12.61 -8.20
CA ASP A 13 5.03 -12.69 -9.34
C ASP A 13 4.63 -14.15 -9.57
N VAL A 14 3.35 -14.44 -9.39
CA VAL A 14 2.78 -15.77 -9.58
C VAL A 14 1.94 -15.82 -10.86
N ILE A 15 1.88 -17.00 -11.46
CA ILE A 15 1.04 -17.32 -12.62
C ILE A 15 0.00 -18.35 -12.17
N PRO A 16 -1.31 -18.07 -12.35
CA PRO A 16 -2.35 -19.03 -12.01
C PRO A 16 -2.28 -20.22 -12.97
N LYS A 17 -2.38 -21.43 -12.43
CA LYS A 17 -2.36 -22.68 -13.17
C LYS A 17 -3.58 -23.50 -12.79
N VAL A 18 -4.33 -23.91 -13.83
CA VAL A 18 -5.52 -24.74 -13.67
C VAL A 18 -5.10 -26.11 -13.13
N ASN A 19 -5.63 -26.46 -11.97
CA ASN A 19 -5.50 -27.80 -11.44
C ASN A 19 -6.60 -28.68 -12.04
N ILE A 20 -6.23 -29.48 -13.05
CA ILE A 20 -7.14 -30.40 -13.73
C ILE A 20 -7.66 -31.53 -12.84
N ASN A 21 -7.01 -31.76 -11.70
CA ASN A 21 -7.40 -32.78 -10.71
C ASN A 21 -8.09 -32.16 -9.48
N ALA A 22 -8.43 -30.87 -9.52
CA ALA A 22 -9.13 -30.19 -8.44
C ALA A 22 -10.48 -30.86 -8.18
N GLN A 23 -10.68 -31.38 -6.97
CA GLN A 23 -12.01 -31.83 -6.53
C GLN A 23 -12.85 -30.65 -6.04
N HIS A 24 -12.20 -29.56 -5.61
CA HIS A 24 -12.88 -28.37 -5.09
C HIS A 24 -12.36 -27.09 -5.74
N SER A 25 -13.21 -26.08 -5.83
CA SER A 25 -12.90 -24.78 -6.45
C SER A 25 -11.75 -24.00 -5.77
N GLY A 26 -11.30 -24.42 -4.59
CA GLY A 26 -10.17 -23.82 -3.84
C GLY A 26 -8.80 -24.44 -4.12
N ASP A 27 -8.71 -25.42 -5.01
CA ASP A 27 -7.46 -26.10 -5.37
C ASP A 27 -6.65 -25.34 -6.45
N ASN A 28 -6.81 -24.01 -6.51
CA ASN A 28 -6.08 -23.16 -7.44
C ASN A 28 -4.58 -23.24 -7.13
N LEU A 29 -3.78 -23.57 -8.15
CA LEU A 29 -2.34 -23.64 -8.07
C LEU A 29 -1.73 -22.40 -8.68
N TYR A 30 -0.66 -21.92 -8.06
CA TYR A 30 0.07 -20.74 -8.48
C TYR A 30 1.54 -21.10 -8.62
N VAL A 31 2.14 -20.72 -9.73
CA VAL A 31 3.54 -21.03 -10.00
C VAL A 31 4.36 -19.76 -9.96
N CYS A 32 5.45 -19.78 -9.21
CA CYS A 32 6.52 -18.78 -9.25
C CYS A 32 7.82 -19.52 -9.53
N ASP A 33 8.48 -19.17 -10.63
CA ASP A 33 9.68 -19.85 -11.12
C ASP A 33 9.49 -21.38 -11.18
N ASN A 34 10.09 -22.13 -10.24
CA ASN A 34 9.98 -23.58 -10.10
C ASN A 34 9.20 -24.06 -8.87
N MET A 35 8.63 -23.14 -8.09
CA MET A 35 7.82 -23.48 -6.92
C MET A 35 6.33 -23.40 -7.25
N VAL A 36 5.59 -24.36 -6.70
CA VAL A 36 4.13 -24.41 -6.78
C VAL A 36 3.56 -24.09 -5.41
N PHE A 37 2.67 -23.11 -5.38
CA PHE A 37 1.95 -22.65 -4.20
C PHE A 37 0.46 -22.92 -4.37
N ARG A 38 -0.21 -23.23 -3.26
CA ARG A 38 -1.67 -23.20 -3.21
C ARG A 38 -2.16 -21.79 -2.90
N GLU A 39 -3.40 -21.54 -3.27
CA GLU A 39 -4.09 -20.28 -2.96
C GLU A 39 -4.00 -19.89 -1.48
N CYS A 40 -4.15 -20.86 -0.57
CA CYS A 40 -4.11 -20.62 0.87
C CYS A 40 -2.74 -20.19 1.40
N GLU A 41 -1.65 -20.47 0.68
CA GLU A 41 -0.27 -20.15 1.03
C GLU A 41 0.15 -18.74 0.57
N LEU A 42 -0.69 -18.12 -0.26
CA LEU A 42 -0.49 -16.82 -0.84
C LEU A 42 -1.48 -15.81 -0.28
N ASP A 43 -1.00 -14.59 -0.06
CA ASP A 43 -1.83 -13.41 0.07
C ASP A 43 -1.77 -12.67 -1.25
N PHE A 44 -2.82 -12.77 -2.05
CA PHE A 44 -2.94 -11.93 -3.23
C PHE A 44 -3.06 -10.50 -2.76
N LEU A 45 -2.04 -9.71 -3.07
CA LEU A 45 -2.11 -8.28 -2.89
C LEU A 45 -3.15 -7.80 -3.90
N ASN A 46 -4.38 -7.72 -3.44
CA ASN A 46 -5.42 -7.00 -4.16
C ASN A 46 -4.83 -5.62 -4.43
N VAL A 47 -4.76 -5.19 -5.68
CA VAL A 47 -3.99 -3.99 -6.08
C VAL A 47 -4.51 -2.72 -5.39
N GLY A 48 -5.67 -2.77 -4.72
CA GLY A 48 -6.18 -1.73 -3.82
C GLY A 48 -5.64 -1.74 -2.38
N ASN A 49 -4.98 -2.81 -1.95
CA ASN A 49 -4.41 -3.03 -0.62
C ASN A 49 -2.87 -3.12 -0.68
N LEU A 50 -2.27 -2.46 -1.68
CA LEU A 50 -0.86 -2.11 -1.64
C LEU A 50 -0.63 -1.47 -0.27
N VAL A 51 0.22 -2.08 0.55
CA VAL A 51 0.63 -1.56 1.86
C VAL A 51 0.89 -0.08 1.67
N ILE A 52 -0.05 0.76 2.10
CA ILE A 52 0.05 2.20 1.88
C ILE A 52 1.28 2.61 2.66
N ASP A 53 2.32 3.03 1.96
CA ASP A 53 3.47 3.65 2.60
C ASP A 53 3.00 4.99 3.16
N TRP A 54 2.53 4.93 4.41
CA TRP A 54 1.97 6.06 5.11
C TRP A 54 2.99 7.17 5.33
N GLU A 55 4.28 6.81 5.38
CA GLU A 55 5.36 7.78 5.51
C GLU A 55 5.55 8.54 4.19
N GLN A 56 5.61 7.82 3.07
CA GLN A 56 5.66 8.43 1.74
C GLN A 56 4.42 9.29 1.47
N ARG A 57 3.23 8.82 1.86
CA ARG A 57 1.99 9.56 1.69
C ARG A 57 1.94 10.82 2.56
N ARG A 58 2.51 10.77 3.77
CA ARG A 58 2.65 11.94 4.65
C ARG A 58 3.55 12.99 4.01
N TYR A 59 4.68 12.58 3.45
CA TYR A 59 5.63 13.48 2.80
C TYR A 59 5.00 14.21 1.61
N GLU A 60 4.31 13.49 0.72
CA GLU A 60 3.66 14.13 -0.43
C GLU A 60 2.55 15.10 -0.02
N LEU A 61 1.73 14.75 0.98
CA LEU A 61 0.72 15.66 1.52
C LEU A 61 1.33 16.94 2.11
N ALA A 62 2.36 16.79 2.95
CA ALA A 62 3.04 17.93 3.56
C ALA A 62 3.68 18.83 2.49
N LYS A 63 4.31 18.24 1.47
CA LYS A 63 4.90 18.98 0.35
C LYS A 63 3.86 19.79 -0.43
N ASP A 64 2.69 19.24 -0.71
CA ASP A 64 1.63 19.96 -1.41
C ASP A 64 1.01 21.08 -0.56
N ILE A 65 0.89 20.88 0.76
CA ILE A 65 0.49 21.95 1.69
C ILE A 65 1.53 23.07 1.69
N ILE A 66 2.84 22.75 1.75
CA ILE A 66 3.90 23.75 1.69
C ILE A 66 3.83 24.52 0.36
N LYS A 67 3.64 23.84 -0.78
CA LYS A 67 3.47 24.53 -2.07
C LYS A 67 2.31 25.51 -2.05
N ALA A 68 1.17 25.10 -1.48
CA ALA A 68 -0.01 25.96 -1.38
C ALA A 68 0.26 27.19 -0.49
N VAL A 69 0.97 27.02 0.63
CA VAL A 69 1.31 28.11 1.56
C VAL A 69 2.37 29.06 1.00
N VAL A 70 3.40 28.52 0.32
CA VAL A 70 4.51 29.31 -0.24
C VAL A 70 4.07 30.07 -1.50
N ALA A 71 3.11 29.55 -2.27
CA ALA A 71 2.56 30.25 -3.43
C ALA A 71 1.78 31.53 -3.06
N ASP A 72 1.43 31.73 -1.79
CA ASP A 72 0.67 32.87 -1.28
C ASP A 72 1.57 33.99 -0.71
N ASP A 73 2.84 34.05 -1.15
CA ASP A 73 3.84 35.09 -0.84
C ASP A 73 4.11 35.35 0.67
N CYS A 74 3.78 34.39 1.53
CA CYS A 74 4.03 34.52 2.96
C CYS A 74 5.49 34.18 3.26
N GLY A 75 6.35 35.21 3.31
CA GLY A 75 7.71 35.18 3.85
C GLY A 75 7.73 34.84 5.35
N GLY A 76 7.17 33.68 5.70
CA GLY A 76 7.09 33.14 7.05
C GLY A 76 8.29 32.26 7.38
N ASN A 77 8.51 32.07 8.68
CA ASN A 77 9.55 31.17 9.17
C ASN A 77 9.35 29.76 8.60
N SER A 78 10.32 29.28 7.81
CA SER A 78 10.27 28.00 7.11
C SER A 78 10.04 26.81 8.05
N ASP A 79 10.56 26.88 9.28
CA ASP A 79 10.34 25.85 10.30
C ASP A 79 8.87 25.81 10.77
N ALA A 80 8.23 26.98 10.89
CA ALA A 80 6.81 27.06 11.26
C ALA A 80 5.91 26.48 10.16
N ILE A 81 6.23 26.77 8.90
CA ILE A 81 5.50 26.27 7.72
C ILE A 81 5.65 24.74 7.62
N ALA A 82 6.87 24.22 7.80
CA ALA A 82 7.11 22.78 7.78
C ALA A 82 6.32 22.05 8.88
N LYS A 83 6.34 22.56 10.11
CA LYS A 83 5.57 21.99 11.24
C LYS A 83 4.07 21.99 10.98
N TYR A 84 3.54 23.10 10.44
CA TYR A 84 2.13 23.20 10.07
C TYR A 84 1.75 22.14 9.03
N ALA A 85 2.53 22.00 7.96
CA ALA A 85 2.26 21.07 6.88
C ALA A 85 2.28 19.60 7.34
N VAL A 86 3.25 19.22 8.19
CA VAL A 86 3.31 17.86 8.76
C VAL A 86 2.08 17.58 9.63
N ASN A 87 1.69 18.51 10.49
CA ASN A 87 0.50 18.35 11.34
C ASN A 87 -0.79 18.17 10.51
N CYS A 88 -0.94 18.94 9.44
CA CYS A 88 -2.06 18.81 8.50
C CYS A 88 -2.05 17.46 7.78
N ALA A 89 -0.87 16.99 7.33
CA ALA A 89 -0.73 15.67 6.71
C ALA A 89 -1.08 14.52 7.68
N ASP A 90 -0.64 14.60 8.94
CA ASP A 90 -0.96 13.62 9.97
C ASP A 90 -2.48 13.57 10.26
N ALA A 91 -3.15 14.73 10.34
CA ALA A 91 -4.59 14.81 10.53
C ALA A 91 -5.37 14.18 9.36
N LEU A 92 -4.92 14.40 8.11
CA LEU A 92 -5.52 13.79 6.92
C LEU A 92 -5.33 12.27 6.92
N ILE A 93 -4.11 11.79 7.22
CA ILE A 93 -3.82 10.36 7.32
C ILE A 93 -4.70 9.70 8.37
N LYS A 94 -4.88 10.33 9.54
CA LYS A 94 -5.76 9.80 10.59
C LYS A 94 -7.18 9.56 10.06
N ARG A 95 -7.77 10.54 9.36
CA ARG A 95 -9.12 10.40 8.77
C ARG A 95 -9.17 9.34 7.67
N LEU A 96 -8.15 9.25 6.82
CA LEU A 96 -8.08 8.22 5.77
C LEU A 96 -8.00 6.80 6.35
N LYS A 97 -7.31 6.64 7.50
CA LYS A 97 -7.24 5.36 8.20
C LYS A 97 -8.56 4.98 8.89
N GLU A 98 -9.31 5.97 9.40
CA GLU A 98 -10.64 5.75 9.99
C GLU A 98 -11.64 5.22 8.94
N VAL A 99 -11.67 5.82 7.74
CA VAL A 99 -12.55 5.39 6.63
C VAL A 99 -12.26 3.98 6.13
N ASN A 100 -11.02 3.50 6.26
CA ASN A 100 -10.63 2.15 5.83
C ASN A 100 -10.97 1.04 6.85
N ASN A 101 -11.48 1.39 8.03
CA ASN A 101 -11.83 0.45 9.10
C ASN A 101 -13.34 0.24 9.25
N GLU A 102 -14.17 0.78 8.35
CA GLU A 102 -15.61 0.51 8.20
C GLU A 102 -15.88 -0.46 7.03
#